data_AF-A0A8S1SY78-F1
#
_entry.id   AF-A0A8S1SY78-F1
#
_cell.length_a   1.000
_cell.length_b   1.000
_cell.length_c   1.000
_cell.angle_alpha   90.00
_cell.angle_beta   90.00
_cell.angle_gamma   90.00
#
_symmetry.space_group_name_H-M   'P 1'
#
loop_
_entity.id
_entity.type
_entity.pdbx_description
1 polymer ?
#
loop_
_entity_poly.entity_id
_entity_poly.type
_entity_poly.pdbx_seq_one_letter_code
_entity_poly.pdbx_strand_id
1 'polypeptide(L)' 'MQNAMSRRLQKELDSMKKSFANEFNIQLPKNEISHWIIGFEGAKGTLYEGEKFELQFKFPNNYVEAFILIQLLFL' A
#
# COMPACT_ATOMS: atom_id res chain seq x y z
N MET A 1 -8.00 -1.85 21.12
CA MET A 1 -9.14 -1.83 20.18
C MET A 1 -8.61 -1.39 18.81
N GLN A 2 -8.82 -2.17 17.75
CA GLN A 2 -8.49 -1.75 16.38
C GLN A 2 -9.42 -0.58 15.98
N ASN A 3 -8.87 0.51 15.44
CA ASN A 3 -9.64 1.67 14.99
C ASN A 3 -10.17 1.45 13.56
N ALA A 4 -11.03 2.35 13.06
CA ALA A 4 -11.61 2.19 11.72
C ALA A 4 -10.55 2.16 10.61
N MET A 5 -9.50 2.98 10.75
CA MET A 5 -8.34 3.02 9.85
C MET A 5 -7.62 1.66 9.80
N SER A 6 -7.29 1.05 10.94
CA SER A 6 -6.55 -0.22 10.94
C SER A 6 -7.35 -1.35 10.28
N ARG A 7 -8.68 -1.38 10.45
CA ARG A 7 -9.56 -2.32 9.75
C ARG A 7 -9.57 -2.08 8.24
N ARG A 8 -9.55 -0.82 7.81
CA ARG A 8 -9.50 -0.45 6.39
C ARG A 8 -8.18 -0.88 5.76
N LEU A 9 -7.06 -0.52 6.40
CA LEU A 9 -5.72 -0.92 5.96
C LEU A 9 -5.54 -2.43 5.92
N GLN A 10 -6.08 -3.16 6.90
CA GLN A 10 -6.02 -4.62 6.88
C GLN A 10 -6.73 -5.19 5.64
N LYS A 11 -7.94 -4.70 5.32
CA LYS A 11 -8.67 -5.13 4.12
C LYS A 11 -7.91 -4.80 2.82
N GLU A 12 -7.32 -3.62 2.75
CA GLU A 12 -6.53 -3.21 1.58
C GLU A 12 -5.26 -4.06 1.43
N LEU A 13 -4.56 -4.33 2.54
CA LEU A 13 -3.40 -5.21 2.57
C LEU A 13 -3.75 -6.63 2.13
N ASP A 14 -4.85 -7.19 2.66
CA ASP A 14 -5.32 -8.53 2.32
C ASP A 14 -5.70 -8.61 0.84
N SER A 15 -6.40 -7.59 0.32
CA SER A 15 -6.73 -7.48 -1.10
C SER A 15 -5.47 -7.42 -1.96
N MET A 16 -4.47 -6.62 -1.57
CA MET A 16 -3.24 -6.43 -2.33
C MET A 16 -2.40 -7.71 -2.36
N LYS A 17 -2.23 -8.37 -1.21
CA LYS A 17 -1.54 -9.67 -1.12
C LYS A 17 -2.23 -10.74 -1.98
N LYS A 18 -3.57 -10.72 -2.07
CA LYS A 18 -4.32 -11.67 -2.88
C LYS A 18 -4.19 -11.38 -4.38
N SER A 19 -4.32 -10.11 -4.78
CA SER A 19 -4.29 -9.70 -6.19
C SER A 19 -2.90 -9.79 -6.80
N PHE A 20 -1.84 -9.54 -6.02
CA PHE A 20 -0.47 -9.40 -6.52
C PHE A 20 0.51 -10.35 -5.82
N ALA A 21 0.04 -11.51 -5.37
CA ALA A 21 0.82 -12.47 -4.56
C ALA A 21 2.17 -12.85 -5.19
N ASN A 22 2.23 -12.91 -6.52
CA ASN A 22 3.42 -13.36 -7.28
C ASN A 22 4.29 -12.19 -7.76
N GLU A 23 3.79 -10.96 -7.69
CA GLU A 23 4.43 -9.79 -8.28
C GLU A 23 5.02 -8.89 -7.19
N PHE A 24 4.35 -8.79 -6.04
CA PHE A 24 4.71 -7.90 -4.95
C PHE A 24 5.12 -8.66 -3.69
N ASN A 25 6.28 -8.31 -3.15
CA ASN A 25 6.75 -8.73 -1.84
C ASN A 25 6.41 -7.65 -0.81
N ILE A 26 5.34 -7.84 -0.05
CA ILE A 26 4.85 -6.85 0.92
C ILE A 26 5.30 -7.20 2.33
N GLN A 27 6.01 -6.27 2.98
CA GLN A 27 6.51 -6.38 4.35
C GLN A 27 5.92 -5.28 5.24
N LEU A 28 5.70 -5.60 6.52
CA LEU A 28 5.27 -4.65 7.55
C LEU A 28 6.40 -4.47 8.56
N PRO A 29 7.24 -3.42 8.44
CA PRO A 29 8.30 -3.18 9.41
C PRO A 29 7.71 -3.07 10.82
N LYS A 30 8.32 -3.79 11.77
CA LYS A 30 7.86 -3.84 13.17
C LYS A 30 6.39 -4.27 13.35
N ASN A 31 5.80 -4.98 12.38
CA ASN A 31 4.38 -5.34 12.35
C ASN A 31 3.42 -4.13 12.42
N GLU A 32 3.86 -2.97 11.93
CA GLU A 32 3.06 -1.76 11.91
C GLU A 32 2.17 -1.73 10.65
N ILE A 33 0.85 -1.85 10.82
CA ILE A 33 -0.10 -1.90 9.70
C ILE A 33 -0.17 -0.59 8.88
N SER A 34 0.31 0.52 9.44
CA SER A 34 0.44 1.82 8.76
C SER A 34 1.76 1.99 8.00
N HIS A 35 2.64 0.99 7.96
CA HIS A 35 3.93 1.09 7.31
C HIS A 35 4.20 -0.14 6.43
N TRP A 36 4.21 0.05 5.12
CA TRP A 36 4.41 -1.04 4.15
C TRP A 36 5.70 -0.81 3.37
N ILE A 37 6.48 -1.87 3.19
CA ILE A 37 7.56 -1.93 2.20
C ILE A 37 7.12 -2.91 1.12
N ILE A 38 7.11 -2.48 -0.14
CA ILE A 38 6.64 -3.27 -1.27
C ILE A 38 7.79 -3.44 -2.25
N GLY A 39 8.31 -4.66 -2.34
CA GLY A 39 9.29 -5.05 -3.34
C GLY A 39 8.61 -5.54 -4.62
N PHE A 40 9.16 -5.19 -5.78
CA PHE A 40 8.65 -5.65 -7.09
C PHE A 40 9.75 -5.60 -8.15
N GLU A 41 9.52 -6.27 -9.29
CA GLU A 41 10.41 -6.26 -10.45
C GLU A 41 9.92 -5.26 -11.50
N GLY A 42 10.84 -4.58 -12.18
CA GLY A 42 10.50 -3.67 -13.26
C GLY A 42 9.80 -4.40 -14.41
N ALA A 43 8.85 -3.70 -15.04
CA ALA A 43 7.95 -4.30 -16.02
C ALA A 43 8.70 -4.76 -17.29
N LYS A 44 8.22 -5.87 -17.86
CA LYS A 44 8.76 -6.41 -19.12
C LYS A 44 8.62 -5.43 -20.28
N GLY A 45 9.61 -5.40 -21.15
CA GLY A 45 9.69 -4.49 -22.30
C GLY A 45 10.03 -3.05 -21.93
N THR A 46 10.39 -2.78 -20.66
CA THR A 46 10.86 -1.46 -20.23
C THR A 46 12.37 -1.46 -20.02
N LEU A 47 12.96 -0.27 -19.90
CA LEU A 47 14.37 -0.11 -19.51
C LEU A 47 14.69 -0.77 -18.16
N TYR A 48 13.67 -0.95 -17.31
CA TYR A 48 13.79 -1.44 -15.95
C TYR A 48 13.50 -2.95 -15.84
N GLU A 49 13.28 -3.65 -16.96
CA GLU A 49 13.04 -5.10 -16.94
C GLU A 49 14.16 -5.84 -16.21
N GLY A 50 13.78 -6.72 -15.26
CA GLY A 50 14.73 -7.47 -14.44
C GLY A 50 15.27 -6.73 -13.22
N GLU A 51 15.09 -5.41 -13.12
CA GLU A 51 15.50 -4.63 -11.96
C GLU A 51 14.54 -4.81 -10.79
N LYS A 52 15.08 -4.79 -9.56
CA LYS A 52 14.31 -4.94 -8.32
C LYS A 52 14.20 -3.62 -7.60
N PHE A 53 12.98 -3.20 -7.31
CA PHE A 53 12.68 -1.96 -6.62
C PHE A 53 11.97 -2.23 -5.31
N GLU A 54 12.09 -1.27 -4.39
CA GLU A 54 11.31 -1.24 -3.15
C GLU A 54 10.65 0.14 -3.02
N LEU A 55 9.36 0.13 -2.69
CA LEU A 55 8.60 1.32 -2.35
C LEU A 55 8.18 1.30 -0.88
N GLN A 56 8.26 2.46 -0.24
CA GLN A 56 7.83 2.65 1.15
C GLN A 56 6.54 3.46 1.20
N PHE A 57 5.53 2.90 1.85
CA PHE A 57 4.27 3.57 2.16
C PHE A 57 4.15 3.78 3.66
N LYS A 58 3.87 5.01 4.08
CA LYS A 58 3.54 5.36 5.47
C LYS A 58 2.19 6.08 5.50
N PHE A 59 1.21 5.45 6.12
CA PHE A 59 -0.15 5.96 6.19
C PHE A 59 -0.30 6.89 7.38
N PRO A 60 -0.82 8.11 7.20
CA PRO A 60 -1.08 9.01 8.31
C PRO A 60 -2.27 8.50 9.15
N ASN A 61 -2.37 8.97 10.40
CA ASN A 61 -3.44 8.55 11.32
C ASN A 61 -4.86 8.88 10.83
N ASN A 62 -5.00 9.81 9.87
CA ASN A 62 -6.26 10.22 9.25
C ASN A 62 -6.47 9.60 7.85
N TYR A 63 -5.79 8.49 7.54
CA TYR A 63 -5.96 7.73 6.30
C TYR A 63 -7.33 7.02 6.25
N VAL A 64 -8.38 7.83 6.11
CA VAL A 64 -9.75 7.54 5.65
C VAL A 64 -10.51 8.88 5.50
N GLU A 65 -10.12 9.92 6.24
CA GLU A 65 -10.73 11.25 6.21
C GLU A 65 -10.22 12.10 5.03
N ALA A 66 -8.96 11.90 4.62
CA ALA A 66 -8.37 12.64 3.51
C ALA A 66 -9.13 12.49 2.18
N PHE A 67 -9.81 11.36 1.96
CA PHE A 67 -10.58 11.13 0.72
C PHE A 67 -11.87 11.98 0.67
N ILE A 68 -12.43 12.36 1.82
CA ILE A 68 -13.60 13.26 1.88
C ILE A 68 -13.22 14.66 1.39
N LEU A 69 -11.99 15.11 1.69
CA LEU A 69 -11.50 16.42 1.27
C LEU A 69 -11.19 16.50 -0.22
N ILE A 70 -10.69 15.42 -0.83
CA ILE A 70 -10.42 15.38 -2.27
C ILE A 70 -11.72 15.47 -3.07
N GLN A 71 -12.82 14.83 -2.62
CA GLN A 71 -14.11 14.94 -3.30
C GLN A 71 -14.74 16.34 -3.22
N LEU A 72 -14.51 17.10 -2.14
CA LEU A 72 -15.05 18.45 -1.97
C LEU A 72 -14.30 19.52 -2.76
N LEU A 73 -13.03 19.29 -3.13
CA LEU A 73 -12.22 20.22 -3.91
C LEU A 73 -12.53 20.21 -5.41
N PHE A 74 -13.32 19.24 -5.89
CA PHE A 74 -13.74 19.12 -7.29
C PHE A 74 -15.25 19.41 -7.51
N LEU A 75 -15.90 20.08 -6.55
CA LEU A 75 -17.28 20.58 -6.64
C LEU A 75 -17.32 22.11 -6.70
#